data_AF-A0A819GY07-F1
#
_entry.id   AF-A0A819GY07-F1
#
_cell.length_a   1.000
_cell.length_b   1.000
_cell.length_c   1.000
_cell.angle_alpha   90.00
_cell.angle_beta   90.00
_cell.angle_gamma   90.00
#
_symmetry.space_group_name_H-M   'P 1'
#
loop_
_entity.id
_entity.type
_entity.pdbx_description
1 polymer ?
#
loop_
_entity_poly.entity_id
_entity_poly.type
_entity_poly.pdbx_seq_one_letter_code
_entity_poly.pdbx_strand_id
1 'polypeptide(L)'
;MTLTAVDTPGLFDRRSYTHDMQLVDNEIDNIKNMCIRQGVTEFHLICFCASLEAGINNQDLQAIEKFLDYFGLELAQHLCMVITRCESKNEQQRELIRAEIERDTYFQSITRRLNKGIYFSGALKCDDWNRANDAILLQFYNICEYRNKLIELLENSRTTFKMKPLISEHKSSTSHSRPLVPTADDQQLTPQHSHCPYILMNCSHRQHQYKSNDIMYQKDSLLKYESPRLIVSHDISETDVKKICRATISPCFQPTSLYDTNLKLFDPYSDLCRPADILDFLFPPIEHIDKNNHKYIICVSRHPATKIDVYNLEKNLDHRLKLSQALEVGLCNHRRKIYNECFDELVRQITIECSERGILLSRIRNTYRQMMNDYLNNYLSANAYAMRTLLLNEEIKIKLNNQIDHLEYDIEQIKKQLINAEDHFENILKLYSRFKSSNEHRYQSINIIIPFELQQLRTTNKLLKQELENILLKKLNMNPSEKINKKNEDDLENIKYE
;
A
#
# COMPACT_ATOMS: atom_id res chain seq x y z
N MET A 1 -15.93 -8.55 5.67
CA MET A 1 -15.26 -9.74 5.11
C MET A 1 -13.78 -9.64 5.45
N THR A 2 -13.22 -10.63 6.13
CA THR A 2 -11.78 -10.69 6.43
C THR A 2 -11.11 -11.57 5.38
N LEU A 3 -10.24 -10.97 4.57
CA LEU A 3 -9.45 -11.68 3.57
C LEU A 3 -8.09 -12.04 4.18
N THR A 4 -7.76 -13.32 4.20
CA THR A 4 -6.43 -13.81 4.58
C THR A 4 -5.76 -14.36 3.33
N ALA A 5 -4.69 -13.70 2.88
CA ALA A 5 -3.88 -14.15 1.76
C ALA A 5 -2.58 -14.76 2.29
N VAL A 6 -2.23 -15.94 1.78
CA VAL A 6 -0.96 -16.61 2.05
C VAL A 6 -0.15 -16.55 0.77
N ASP A 7 0.98 -15.85 0.83
CA ASP A 7 1.94 -15.81 -0.28
C ASP A 7 2.94 -16.95 -0.11
N THR A 8 3.21 -17.69 -1.18
CA THR A 8 4.16 -18.80 -1.17
C THR A 8 5.48 -18.36 -1.78
N PRO A 9 6.64 -18.66 -1.17
CA PRO A 9 7.93 -18.46 -1.81
C PRO A 9 7.90 -19.23 -3.13
N GLY A 10 8.09 -18.52 -4.25
CA GLY A 10 7.63 -18.94 -5.58
C GLY A 10 7.88 -20.42 -5.90
N LEU A 11 6.81 -21.22 -5.87
CA LEU A 11 6.80 -22.64 -6.24
C LEU A 11 7.32 -22.87 -7.68
N PHE A 12 7.47 -21.81 -8.47
CA PHE A 12 7.82 -21.83 -9.89
C PHE A 12 8.97 -20.86 -10.22
N ASP A 13 9.76 -20.44 -9.23
CA ASP A 13 10.78 -19.42 -9.47
C ASP A 13 11.93 -19.98 -10.33
N ARG A 14 12.14 -19.36 -11.50
CA ARG A 14 13.00 -19.85 -12.60
C ARG A 14 14.46 -20.11 -12.22
N ARG A 15 14.90 -19.66 -11.04
CA ARG A 15 16.29 -19.80 -10.55
C ARG A 15 16.55 -21.14 -9.85
N SER A 16 15.52 -21.86 -9.43
CA SER A 16 15.64 -23.12 -8.66
C SER A 16 15.56 -24.39 -9.53
N TYR A 17 15.11 -24.26 -10.78
CA TYR A 17 14.84 -25.39 -11.67
C TYR A 17 16.08 -25.83 -12.48
N THR A 18 17.12 -26.31 -11.80
CA THR A 18 18.14 -27.15 -12.44
C THR A 18 17.67 -28.60 -12.46
N HIS A 19 16.83 -28.98 -13.44
CA HIS A 19 16.48 -30.36 -13.87
C HIS A 19 16.10 -31.45 -12.82
N ASP A 20 16.10 -31.17 -11.52
CA ASP A 20 15.88 -32.17 -10.47
C ASP A 20 14.43 -32.17 -10.01
N MET A 21 13.68 -33.17 -10.48
CA MET A 21 12.30 -33.45 -10.10
C MET A 21 12.07 -33.61 -8.58
N GLN A 22 13.12 -33.92 -7.81
CA GLN A 22 13.08 -34.04 -6.34
C GLN A 22 12.95 -32.67 -5.64
N LEU A 23 13.33 -31.57 -6.29
CA LEU A 23 13.23 -30.22 -5.70
C LEU A 23 11.77 -29.76 -5.63
N VAL A 24 10.96 -30.07 -6.64
CA VAL A 24 9.54 -29.68 -6.71
C VAL A 24 8.71 -30.34 -5.61
N ASP A 25 8.94 -31.63 -5.37
CA ASP A 25 8.19 -32.37 -4.34
C ASP A 25 8.54 -31.85 -2.93
N ASN A 26 9.82 -31.52 -2.70
CA ASN A 26 10.27 -30.87 -1.46
C ASN A 26 9.68 -29.46 -1.28
N GLU A 27 9.54 -28.68 -2.35
CA GLU A 27 8.92 -27.35 -2.29
C GLU A 27 7.42 -27.42 -2.00
N ILE A 28 6.70 -28.37 -2.59
CA ILE A 28 5.28 -28.63 -2.29
C ILE A 28 5.11 -29.03 -0.82
N ASP A 29 5.97 -29.92 -0.30
CA ASP A 29 5.96 -30.30 1.12
C ASP A 29 6.33 -29.11 2.04
N ASN A 30 7.24 -28.24 1.63
CA ASN A 30 7.59 -27.02 2.36
C ASN A 30 6.41 -26.05 2.43
N ILE A 31 5.67 -25.87 1.34
CA ILE A 31 4.46 -25.04 1.31
C ILE A 31 3.39 -25.61 2.25
N LYS A 32 3.17 -26.93 2.20
CA LYS A 32 2.23 -27.60 3.10
C LYS A 32 2.63 -27.39 4.56
N ASN A 33 3.89 -27.61 4.91
CA ASN A 33 4.40 -27.41 6.26
C ASN A 33 4.33 -25.94 6.71
N MET A 34 4.56 -24.99 5.81
CA MET A 34 4.39 -23.56 6.08
C MET A 34 2.93 -23.22 6.40
N CYS A 35 1.99 -23.67 5.58
CA CYS A 35 0.56 -23.45 5.79
C CYS A 35 0.09 -24.07 7.13
N ILE A 36 0.56 -25.28 7.46
CA ILE A 36 0.28 -25.93 8.74
C ILE A 36 0.86 -25.13 9.92
N ARG A 37 2.12 -24.66 9.84
CA ARG A 37 2.74 -23.82 10.88
C ARG A 37 2.02 -22.49 11.09
N GLN A 38 1.44 -21.93 10.03
CA GLN A 38 0.63 -20.71 10.08
C GLN A 38 -0.82 -20.97 10.53
N GLY A 39 -1.20 -22.23 10.83
CA GLY A 39 -2.55 -22.60 11.24
C GLY A 39 -3.58 -22.58 10.11
N VAL A 40 -3.14 -22.45 8.85
CA VAL A 40 -4.01 -22.41 7.67
C VAL A 40 -4.29 -23.85 7.24
N THR A 41 -5.49 -24.33 7.54
CA THR A 41 -5.93 -25.71 7.27
C THR A 41 -6.97 -25.82 6.15
N GLU A 42 -7.59 -24.68 5.81
CA GLU A 42 -8.68 -24.60 4.83
C GLU A 42 -8.43 -23.46 3.83
N PHE A 43 -8.65 -23.75 2.54
CA PHE A 43 -8.50 -22.78 1.45
C PHE A 43 -9.84 -22.55 0.74
N HIS A 44 -10.21 -21.30 0.57
CA HIS A 44 -11.41 -20.94 -0.19
C HIS A 44 -11.11 -20.86 -1.71
N LEU A 45 -9.93 -20.34 -2.03
CA LEU A 45 -9.45 -20.09 -3.38
C LEU A 45 -7.94 -20.25 -3.44
N ILE A 46 -7.43 -20.82 -4.52
CA ILE A 46 -6.01 -20.91 -4.84
C ILE A 46 -5.81 -20.25 -6.20
N CYS A 47 -4.90 -19.28 -6.24
CA CYS A 47 -4.65 -18.45 -7.41
C CYS A 47 -3.27 -18.76 -7.98
N PHE A 48 -3.20 -19.29 -9.21
CA PHE A 48 -1.95 -19.35 -9.95
C PHE A 48 -1.73 -18.04 -10.69
N CYS A 49 -0.63 -17.35 -10.37
CA CYS A 49 -0.31 -16.05 -10.96
C CYS A 49 0.76 -16.18 -12.04
N ALA A 50 0.47 -15.70 -13.25
CA ALA A 50 1.44 -15.63 -14.35
C ALA A 50 1.48 -14.21 -14.92
N SER A 51 2.62 -13.77 -15.45
CA SER A 51 2.72 -12.48 -16.14
C SER A 51 2.44 -12.65 -17.62
N LEU A 52 1.58 -11.79 -18.20
CA LEU A 52 1.29 -11.80 -19.63
C LEU A 52 2.57 -11.69 -20.48
N GLU A 53 3.51 -10.85 -20.05
CA GLU A 53 4.78 -10.62 -20.75
C GLU A 53 5.76 -11.79 -20.60
N ALA A 54 5.74 -12.48 -19.45
CA ALA A 54 6.67 -13.56 -19.17
C ALA A 54 6.22 -14.91 -19.73
N GLY A 55 4.92 -15.04 -20.03
CA GLY A 55 4.28 -16.26 -20.47
C GLY A 55 4.22 -17.34 -19.38
N ILE A 56 3.68 -18.50 -19.76
CA ILE A 56 3.66 -19.72 -18.94
C ILE A 56 4.49 -20.76 -19.69
N ASN A 57 5.52 -21.29 -19.06
CA ASN A 57 6.42 -22.26 -19.68
C ASN A 57 5.99 -23.70 -19.34
N ASN A 58 6.50 -24.69 -20.09
CA ASN A 58 6.22 -26.11 -19.83
C ASN A 58 6.57 -26.56 -18.40
N GLN A 59 7.59 -25.97 -17.77
CA GLN A 59 7.94 -26.26 -16.39
C GLN A 59 6.86 -25.82 -15.41
N ASP A 60 6.28 -24.63 -15.64
CA ASP A 60 5.19 -24.10 -14.83
C ASP A 60 3.96 -25.01 -14.95
N LEU A 61 3.67 -25.49 -16.16
CA LEU A 61 2.57 -26.44 -16.41
C LEU A 61 2.78 -27.77 -15.66
N GLN A 62 3.98 -28.36 -15.75
CA GLN A 62 4.29 -29.61 -15.07
C GLN A 62 4.19 -29.49 -13.55
N ALA A 63 4.65 -28.37 -12.99
CA ALA A 63 4.58 -28.17 -11.55
C ALA A 63 3.13 -27.87 -11.08
N ILE A 64 2.31 -27.20 -11.90
CA ILE A 64 0.86 -27.09 -11.64
C ILE A 64 0.22 -28.49 -11.67
N GLU A 65 0.50 -29.32 -12.67
CA GLU A 65 -0.03 -30.69 -12.76
C GLU A 65 0.37 -31.52 -11.54
N LYS A 66 1.64 -31.48 -11.11
CA LYS A 66 2.12 -32.14 -9.89
C LYS A 66 1.41 -31.64 -8.63
N PHE A 67 1.22 -30.33 -8.51
CA PHE A 67 0.51 -29.74 -7.37
C PHE A 67 -0.94 -30.27 -7.30
N LEU A 68 -1.60 -30.41 -8.45
CA LEU A 68 -2.95 -30.98 -8.54
C LEU A 68 -2.99 -32.45 -8.18
N ASP A 69 -2.02 -33.22 -8.65
CA ASP A 69 -1.95 -34.65 -8.37
C ASP A 69 -1.63 -34.90 -6.88
N TYR A 70 -0.83 -34.04 -6.24
CA TYR A 70 -0.48 -34.13 -4.83
C TYR A 70 -1.66 -33.83 -3.90
N PHE A 71 -2.42 -32.75 -4.15
CA PHE A 71 -3.57 -32.37 -3.29
C PHE A 71 -4.89 -33.06 -3.69
N GLY A 72 -4.91 -33.71 -4.86
CA GLY A 72 -6.04 -34.47 -5.38
C GLY A 72 -7.05 -33.62 -6.16
N LEU A 73 -7.92 -34.32 -6.90
CA LEU A 73 -8.88 -33.70 -7.84
C LEU A 73 -9.93 -32.79 -7.18
N GLU A 74 -10.17 -32.93 -5.88
CA GLU A 74 -11.06 -32.05 -5.10
C GLU A 74 -10.59 -30.58 -5.13
N LEU A 75 -9.28 -30.35 -5.26
CA LEU A 75 -8.68 -29.02 -5.34
C LEU A 75 -9.13 -28.23 -6.56
N ALA A 76 -9.42 -28.93 -7.68
CA ALA A 76 -9.78 -28.32 -8.96
C ALA A 76 -10.95 -27.33 -8.85
N GLN A 77 -11.88 -27.58 -7.90
CA GLN A 77 -13.05 -26.73 -7.66
C GLN A 77 -12.71 -25.35 -7.08
N HIS A 78 -11.49 -25.18 -6.56
CA HIS A 78 -11.04 -23.97 -5.85
C HIS A 78 -9.93 -23.22 -6.59
N LEU A 79 -9.62 -23.58 -7.83
CA LEU A 79 -8.49 -23.00 -8.57
C LEU A 79 -8.92 -21.97 -9.59
N CYS A 80 -8.25 -20.82 -9.57
CA CYS A 80 -8.28 -19.84 -10.66
C CYS A 80 -6.87 -19.53 -11.13
N MET A 81 -6.79 -18.96 -12.33
CA MET A 81 -5.56 -18.36 -12.86
C MET A 81 -5.71 -16.85 -12.92
N VAL A 82 -4.67 -16.13 -12.52
CA VAL A 82 -4.59 -14.67 -12.58
C VAL A 82 -3.43 -14.26 -13.49
N ILE A 83 -3.77 -13.68 -14.64
CA ILE A 83 -2.80 -13.12 -15.58
C ILE A 83 -2.51 -11.66 -15.20
N THR A 84 -1.27 -11.39 -14.83
CA THR A 84 -0.77 -10.09 -14.37
C THR A 84 -0.16 -9.27 -15.52
N ARG A 85 0.10 -7.97 -15.30
CA ARG A 85 0.59 -7.00 -16.29
C ARG A 85 -0.38 -6.73 -17.45
N CYS A 86 -1.67 -6.66 -17.15
CA CYS A 86 -2.72 -6.42 -18.15
C CYS A 86 -3.30 -5.00 -18.11
N GLU A 87 -2.63 -4.03 -17.48
CA GLU A 87 -3.12 -2.64 -17.31
C GLU A 87 -3.46 -1.94 -18.63
N SER A 88 -2.78 -2.27 -19.72
CA SER A 88 -3.00 -1.68 -21.05
C SER A 88 -4.09 -2.39 -21.89
N LYS A 89 -4.67 -3.48 -21.39
CA LYS A 89 -5.59 -4.34 -22.15
C LYS A 89 -7.03 -4.02 -21.81
N ASN A 90 -7.82 -3.68 -22.83
CA ASN A 90 -9.26 -3.46 -22.71
C ASN A 90 -10.03 -4.81 -22.65
N GLU A 91 -11.33 -4.76 -22.39
CA GLU A 91 -12.17 -5.95 -22.21
C GLU A 91 -12.14 -6.90 -23.41
N GLN A 92 -12.28 -6.37 -24.63
CA GLN A 92 -12.26 -7.17 -25.85
C GLN A 92 -10.93 -7.89 -26.05
N GLN A 93 -9.80 -7.21 -25.81
CA GLN A 93 -8.47 -7.81 -25.90
C GLN A 93 -8.27 -8.91 -24.87
N ARG A 94 -8.82 -8.76 -23.67
CA ARG A 94 -8.73 -9.78 -22.62
C ARG A 94 -9.56 -11.01 -22.95
N GLU A 95 -10.74 -10.86 -23.54
CA GLU A 95 -11.52 -12.00 -24.02
C GLU A 95 -10.79 -12.77 -25.12
N LEU A 96 -10.07 -12.07 -26.00
CA LEU A 96 -9.20 -12.72 -26.99
C LEU A 96 -8.06 -13.49 -26.32
N ILE A 97 -7.38 -12.89 -25.34
CA ILE A 97 -6.30 -13.56 -24.58
C ILE A 97 -6.86 -14.78 -23.83
N ARG A 98 -8.04 -14.67 -23.21
CA ARG A 98 -8.69 -15.80 -22.53
C ARG A 98 -8.99 -16.91 -23.52
N ALA A 99 -9.60 -16.59 -24.66
CA ALA A 99 -9.91 -17.57 -25.70
C ALA A 99 -8.65 -18.22 -26.28
N GLU A 100 -7.54 -17.50 -26.37
CA GLU A 100 -6.24 -18.03 -26.80
C GLU A 100 -5.69 -19.04 -25.78
N ILE A 101 -5.70 -18.68 -24.49
CA ILE A 101 -5.25 -19.56 -23.40
C ILE A 101 -6.13 -20.83 -23.31
N GLU A 102 -7.44 -20.71 -23.54
CA GLU A 102 -8.36 -21.85 -23.53
C GLU A 102 -8.17 -22.79 -24.74
N ARG A 103 -7.70 -22.27 -25.88
CA ARG A 103 -7.46 -23.02 -27.11
C ARG A 103 -6.07 -23.66 -27.17
N ASP A 104 -5.12 -23.19 -26.38
CA ASP A 104 -3.76 -23.73 -26.36
C ASP A 104 -3.77 -25.21 -25.95
N THR A 105 -3.18 -26.07 -26.78
CA THR A 105 -3.17 -27.52 -26.58
C THR A 105 -2.40 -27.94 -25.33
N TYR A 106 -1.38 -27.18 -24.93
CA TYR A 106 -0.59 -27.46 -23.73
C TYR A 106 -1.32 -26.99 -22.47
N PHE A 107 -2.08 -25.90 -22.58
CA PHE A 107 -2.82 -25.34 -21.46
C PHE A 107 -4.18 -26.04 -21.24
N GLN A 108 -4.73 -26.68 -22.28
CA GLN A 108 -6.04 -27.32 -22.24
C GLN A 108 -6.20 -28.38 -21.13
N SER A 109 -5.11 -29.08 -20.74
CA SER A 109 -5.14 -30.05 -19.63
C SER A 109 -5.43 -29.38 -18.28
N ILE A 110 -4.84 -28.20 -18.07
CA ILE A 110 -4.95 -27.41 -16.84
C ILE A 110 -6.23 -26.57 -16.85
N THR A 111 -6.59 -25.95 -17.98
CA THR A 111 -7.80 -25.12 -18.09
C THR A 111 -9.06 -25.88 -17.70
N ARG A 112 -9.15 -27.17 -18.06
CA ARG A 112 -10.27 -28.04 -17.65
C ARG A 112 -10.35 -28.29 -16.14
N ARG A 113 -9.25 -28.08 -15.41
CA ARG A 113 -9.13 -28.23 -13.95
C ARG A 113 -9.21 -26.88 -13.20
N LEU A 114 -9.23 -25.74 -13.91
CA LEU A 114 -9.38 -24.39 -13.34
C LEU A 114 -10.86 -24.01 -13.23
N ASN A 115 -11.61 -24.65 -12.34
CA ASN A 115 -13.06 -24.49 -12.31
C ASN A 115 -13.54 -23.08 -11.93
N LYS A 116 -12.69 -22.26 -11.29
CA LYS A 116 -13.03 -20.86 -11.00
C LYS A 116 -12.72 -19.93 -12.17
N GLY A 117 -11.96 -20.36 -13.17
CA GLY A 117 -11.71 -19.61 -14.41
C GLY A 117 -10.43 -18.76 -14.42
N ILE A 118 -10.31 -17.94 -15.48
CA ILE A 118 -9.14 -17.10 -15.77
C ILE A 118 -9.50 -15.62 -15.58
N TYR A 119 -8.76 -14.96 -14.70
CA TYR A 119 -8.88 -13.56 -14.34
C TYR A 119 -7.63 -12.77 -14.70
N PHE A 120 -7.76 -11.46 -14.69
CA PHE A 120 -6.71 -10.53 -15.06
C PHE A 120 -6.40 -9.59 -13.90
N SER A 121 -5.16 -9.11 -13.85
CA SER A 121 -4.69 -8.12 -12.89
C SER A 121 -3.58 -7.26 -13.51
N GLY A 122 -3.27 -6.15 -12.86
CA GLY A 122 -2.31 -5.16 -13.32
C GLY A 122 -1.94 -4.17 -12.24
N ALA A 123 -1.07 -3.24 -12.60
CA ALA A 123 -0.72 -2.10 -11.76
C ALA A 123 -0.48 -0.89 -12.66
N LEU A 124 -0.70 0.32 -12.11
CA LEU A 124 -0.33 1.54 -12.81
C LEU A 124 1.18 1.56 -13.01
N LYS A 125 1.62 1.84 -14.24
CA LYS A 125 3.04 2.03 -14.52
C LYS A 125 3.49 3.37 -13.94
N CYS A 126 4.43 3.32 -13.00
CA CYS A 126 4.97 4.51 -12.34
C CYS A 126 5.59 5.50 -13.36
N ASP A 127 6.24 4.97 -14.40
CA ASP A 127 6.82 5.79 -15.46
C ASP A 127 5.77 6.53 -16.29
N ASP A 128 4.63 5.89 -16.57
CA ASP A 128 3.53 6.51 -17.28
C ASP A 128 2.88 7.59 -16.41
N TRP A 129 2.66 7.29 -15.12
CA TRP A 129 2.14 8.22 -14.11
C TRP A 129 2.95 9.51 -14.03
N ASN A 130 4.27 9.38 -13.91
CA ASN A 130 5.18 10.53 -13.81
C ASN A 130 5.24 11.38 -15.09
N ARG A 131 4.88 10.80 -16.25
CA ARG A 131 4.86 11.49 -17.56
C ARG A 131 3.49 12.07 -17.91
N ALA A 132 2.49 11.96 -17.03
CA ALA A 132 1.12 12.41 -17.26
C ALA A 132 0.54 11.92 -18.60
N ASN A 133 0.84 10.67 -18.96
CA ASN A 133 0.41 10.07 -20.21
C ASN A 133 -1.13 9.84 -20.19
N ASP A 134 -1.84 10.19 -21.27
CA ASP A 134 -3.29 9.98 -21.38
C ASP A 134 -3.70 8.51 -21.21
N ALA A 135 -2.77 7.59 -21.44
CA ALA A 135 -2.95 6.16 -21.21
C ALA A 135 -3.19 5.79 -19.73
N ILE A 136 -2.80 6.63 -18.76
CA ILE A 136 -2.99 6.37 -17.32
C ILE A 136 -4.47 6.23 -16.98
N LEU A 137 -5.32 7.10 -17.54
CA LEU A 137 -6.75 7.10 -17.21
C LEU A 137 -7.41 5.80 -17.69
N LEU A 138 -7.06 5.36 -18.90
CA LEU A 138 -7.51 4.08 -19.44
C LEU A 138 -6.98 2.90 -18.63
N GLN A 139 -5.70 2.93 -18.23
CA GLN A 139 -5.14 1.93 -17.33
C GLN A 139 -5.96 1.90 -16.03
N PHE A 140 -6.17 3.03 -15.37
CA PHE A 140 -6.92 3.10 -14.12
C PHE A 140 -8.33 2.50 -14.24
N TYR A 141 -9.08 2.81 -15.31
CA TYR A 141 -10.40 2.20 -15.54
C TYR A 141 -10.33 0.68 -15.71
N ASN A 142 -9.39 0.19 -16.52
CA ASN A 142 -9.17 -1.26 -16.65
C ASN A 142 -8.84 -1.88 -15.28
N ILE A 143 -8.07 -1.17 -14.46
CA ILE A 143 -7.65 -1.57 -13.12
C ILE A 143 -8.82 -1.72 -12.16
N CYS A 144 -9.71 -0.74 -12.14
CA CYS A 144 -10.92 -0.83 -11.34
C CYS A 144 -11.83 -1.99 -11.80
N GLU A 145 -11.98 -2.17 -13.12
CA GLU A 145 -12.83 -3.22 -13.68
C GLU A 145 -12.36 -4.63 -13.28
N TYR A 146 -11.08 -4.95 -13.45
CA TYR A 146 -10.60 -6.29 -13.08
C TYR A 146 -10.57 -6.51 -11.57
N ARG A 147 -10.38 -5.45 -10.75
CA ARG A 147 -10.46 -5.56 -9.29
C ARG A 147 -11.86 -5.92 -8.86
N ASN A 148 -12.89 -5.32 -9.46
CA ASN A 148 -14.27 -5.67 -9.19
C ASN A 148 -14.55 -7.14 -9.53
N LYS A 149 -14.10 -7.61 -10.70
CA LYS A 149 -14.25 -9.03 -11.11
C LYS A 149 -13.53 -10.00 -10.15
N LEU A 150 -12.35 -9.64 -9.63
CA LEU A 150 -11.63 -10.45 -8.63
C LEU A 150 -12.31 -10.43 -7.26
N ILE A 151 -12.85 -9.29 -6.83
CA ILE A 151 -13.61 -9.19 -5.58
C ILE A 151 -14.87 -10.04 -5.66
N GLU A 152 -15.61 -9.99 -6.77
CA GLU A 152 -16.79 -10.82 -7.02
C GLU A 152 -16.45 -12.32 -6.97
N LEU A 153 -15.31 -12.73 -7.54
CA LEU A 153 -14.82 -14.11 -7.42
C LEU A 153 -14.60 -14.52 -5.96
N LEU A 154 -13.98 -13.64 -5.16
CA LEU A 154 -13.70 -13.90 -3.75
C LEU A 154 -15.00 -14.00 -2.93
N GLU A 155 -15.97 -13.13 -3.18
CA GLU A 155 -17.28 -13.13 -2.51
C GLU A 155 -18.10 -14.39 -2.83
N ASN A 156 -17.99 -14.89 -4.06
CA ASN A 156 -18.68 -16.09 -4.54
C ASN A 156 -17.98 -17.41 -4.11
N SER A 157 -16.75 -17.35 -3.60
CA SER A 157 -15.97 -18.53 -3.22
C SER A 157 -16.13 -18.88 -1.74
N ARG A 158 -17.32 -19.38 -1.38
CA ARG A 158 -17.71 -19.70 0.01
C ARG A 158 -17.36 -21.11 0.49
N THR A 159 -17.05 -22.01 -0.43
CA THR A 159 -16.68 -23.40 -0.13
C THR A 159 -15.20 -23.49 0.24
N THR A 160 -14.85 -24.36 1.18
CA THR A 160 -13.45 -24.58 1.58
C THR A 160 -12.92 -25.95 1.16
N PHE A 161 -11.68 -25.97 0.69
CA PHE A 161 -10.86 -27.16 0.54
C PHE A 161 -10.07 -27.38 1.82
N LYS A 162 -10.19 -28.58 2.42
CA LYS A 162 -9.44 -28.95 3.64
C LYS A 162 -8.19 -29.72 3.28
N MET A 163 -7.04 -29.32 3.81
CA MET A 163 -5.82 -30.10 3.64
C MET A 163 -5.92 -31.42 4.43
N LYS A 164 -5.80 -32.55 3.73
CA LYS A 164 -5.75 -33.87 4.36
C LYS A 164 -4.42 -34.03 5.12
N PRO A 165 -4.43 -34.37 6.42
CA PRO A 165 -3.20 -34.67 7.17
C PRO A 165 -2.56 -35.96 6.62
N LEU A 166 -1.23 -35.96 6.46
CA LEU A 166 -0.48 -37.18 6.17
C LEU A 166 -0.55 -38.08 7.40
N ILE A 167 -1.42 -39.10 7.37
CA ILE A 167 -1.26 -40.26 8.24
C ILE A 167 -0.12 -41.07 7.62
N SER A 168 1.10 -40.82 8.03
CA SER A 168 2.19 -41.76 7.81
C SER A 168 2.06 -42.89 8.83
N GLU A 169 1.62 -44.06 8.36
CA GLU A 169 1.78 -45.31 9.09
C GLU A 169 3.28 -45.61 9.25
N HIS A 170 3.90 -45.08 10.30
CA HIS A 170 5.13 -45.66 10.83
C HIS A 170 4.88 -46.15 12.25
N LYS A 171 4.85 -47.49 12.35
CA LYS A 171 4.84 -48.27 13.59
C LYS A 171 6.11 -47.99 14.42
N SER A 172 5.96 -48.16 15.73
CA SER A 172 6.97 -48.16 16.81
C SER A 172 7.42 -46.76 17.27
N SER A 173 7.51 -46.42 18.56
CA SER A 173 7.45 -47.20 19.79
C SER A 173 7.07 -46.27 20.97
N THR A 174 6.48 -46.91 21.97
CA THR A 174 6.10 -46.43 23.30
C THR A 174 7.12 -45.51 24.00
N SER A 175 6.65 -44.38 24.55
CA SER A 175 6.96 -43.97 25.94
C SER A 175 6.10 -42.79 26.42
N HIS A 176 5.28 -43.09 27.43
CA HIS A 176 4.81 -42.25 28.54
C HIS A 176 4.16 -40.88 28.27
N SER A 177 2.83 -40.97 28.25
CA SER A 177 1.84 -40.02 28.73
C SER A 177 2.19 -39.31 30.05
N ARG A 178 1.96 -37.99 30.09
CA ARG A 178 1.38 -37.30 31.26
C ARG A 178 0.44 -36.19 30.80
N PRO A 179 -0.83 -36.16 31.26
CA PRO A 179 -1.80 -35.15 30.84
C PRO A 179 -1.72 -33.90 31.74
N LEU A 180 -1.83 -32.72 31.16
CA LEU A 180 -2.18 -31.50 31.88
C LEU A 180 -3.53 -30.99 31.37
N VAL A 181 -4.45 -30.89 32.33
CA VAL A 181 -5.84 -30.44 32.26
C VAL A 181 -5.91 -28.96 31.82
N PRO A 182 -6.95 -28.54 31.09
CA PRO A 182 -7.18 -27.13 30.75
C PRO A 182 -7.83 -26.37 31.91
N THR A 183 -7.27 -25.22 32.26
CA THR A 183 -8.00 -24.22 33.06
C THR A 183 -8.45 -23.10 32.13
N ALA A 184 -9.77 -23.02 31.96
CA ALA A 184 -10.46 -21.83 31.53
C ALA A 184 -10.26 -20.72 32.58
N ASP A 185 -10.05 -19.50 32.10
CA ASP A 185 -10.56 -18.29 32.76
C ASP A 185 -10.69 -17.20 31.69
N ASP A 186 -11.93 -17.01 31.26
CA ASP A 186 -12.41 -15.81 30.59
C ASP A 186 -12.32 -14.64 31.58
N GLN A 187 -11.52 -13.62 31.26
CA GLN A 187 -11.75 -12.29 31.78
C GLN A 187 -11.78 -11.26 30.65
N GLN A 188 -12.99 -10.72 30.51
CA GLN A 188 -13.38 -9.56 29.73
C GLN A 188 -12.47 -8.36 30.03
N LEU A 189 -11.90 -7.75 28.98
CA LEU A 189 -11.39 -6.39 29.03
C LEU A 189 -11.87 -5.61 27.81
N THR A 190 -12.68 -4.60 28.12
CA THR A 190 -13.26 -3.56 27.24
C THR A 190 -12.19 -2.71 26.54
N PRO A 191 -12.51 -2.08 25.40
CA PRO A 191 -11.53 -1.37 24.57
C PRO A 191 -11.19 -0.01 25.19
N GLN A 192 -9.95 0.15 25.68
CA GLN A 192 -9.39 1.47 25.93
C GLN A 192 -8.56 1.89 24.73
N HIS A 193 -8.96 3.00 24.12
CA HIS A 193 -8.18 3.77 23.16
C HIS A 193 -6.80 4.08 23.75
N SER A 194 -5.76 3.41 23.27
CA SER A 194 -4.37 3.78 23.56
C SER A 194 -3.71 4.24 22.27
N HIS A 195 -3.42 5.55 22.23
CA HIS A 195 -2.57 6.23 21.28
C HIS A 195 -1.34 5.39 20.88
N CYS A 196 -1.13 5.28 19.57
CA CYS A 196 0.08 4.76 18.96
C CYS A 196 1.24 5.73 19.32
N PRO A 197 2.25 5.32 20.12
CA PRO A 197 3.38 6.19 20.38
C PRO A 197 4.28 6.16 19.14
N TYR A 198 4.35 7.30 18.45
CA TYR A 198 5.33 7.61 17.43
C TYR A 198 6.74 7.22 17.92
N ILE A 199 7.31 6.15 17.35
CA ILE A 199 8.74 5.86 17.48
C ILE A 199 9.46 6.76 16.49
N LEU A 200 9.62 8.03 16.86
CA LEU A 200 10.68 8.88 16.33
C LEU A 200 11.99 8.38 16.93
N MET A 201 12.71 7.49 16.24
CA MET A 201 14.12 7.29 16.56
C MET A 201 14.90 8.51 16.08
N ASN A 202 15.20 9.40 17.01
CA ASN A 202 16.22 10.42 16.86
C ASN A 202 17.55 9.74 16.48
N CYS A 203 17.94 9.89 15.21
CA CYS A 203 19.33 9.78 14.77
C CYS A 203 20.08 11.01 15.26
N SER A 204 20.48 10.98 16.53
CA SER A 204 21.42 11.94 17.10
C SER A 204 22.37 11.13 17.98
N HIS A 205 23.64 11.10 17.56
CA HIS A 205 24.80 10.68 18.33
C HIS A 205 24.53 9.81 19.57
N ARG A 206 24.53 8.48 19.43
CA ARG A 206 25.00 7.62 20.54
C ARG A 206 26.51 7.57 20.50
N GLN A 207 27.13 8.64 20.99
CA GLN A 207 28.30 8.43 21.83
C GLN A 207 27.80 7.61 23.01
N HIS A 208 28.21 6.34 23.09
CA HIS A 208 28.00 5.55 24.28
C HIS A 208 28.76 6.20 25.44
N GLN A 209 28.09 7.06 26.20
CA GLN A 209 28.51 7.38 27.56
C GLN A 209 28.27 6.13 28.40
N TYR A 210 29.31 5.33 28.55
CA TYR A 210 29.35 4.28 29.56
C TYR A 210 29.32 4.94 30.94
N LYS A 211 28.29 4.64 31.74
CA LYS A 211 28.25 5.03 33.16
C LYS A 211 29.35 4.26 33.90
N SER A 212 30.21 5.00 34.61
CA SER A 212 31.46 4.58 35.25
C SER A 212 31.32 3.65 36.48
N ASN A 213 30.31 2.80 36.55
CA ASN A 213 30.09 1.91 37.69
C ASN A 213 29.65 0.54 37.20
N ASP A 214 30.60 -0.25 36.70
CA ASP A 214 30.66 -1.70 36.87
C ASP A 214 31.97 -2.18 36.24
N ILE A 215 32.72 -3.00 36.96
CA ILE A 215 33.88 -3.71 36.41
C ILE A 215 33.33 -4.61 35.30
N MET A 216 33.35 -4.14 34.06
CA MET A 216 32.84 -4.87 32.90
C MET A 216 33.86 -5.91 32.45
N TYR A 217 34.11 -6.91 33.29
CA TYR A 217 34.25 -8.25 32.75
C TYR A 217 32.87 -8.61 32.25
N GLN A 218 32.71 -8.71 30.94
CA GLN A 218 31.51 -9.34 30.40
C GLN A 218 31.64 -10.84 30.68
N LYS A 219 31.37 -11.23 31.93
CA LYS A 219 31.43 -12.61 32.44
C LYS A 219 30.53 -13.55 31.63
N ASP A 220 29.60 -12.95 30.88
CA ASP A 220 28.63 -13.61 30.01
C ASP A 220 28.98 -13.52 28.52
N SER A 221 30.13 -12.98 28.11
CA SER A 221 30.53 -12.96 26.69
C SER A 221 30.88 -14.36 26.20
N LEU A 222 30.50 -14.70 24.96
CA LEU A 222 30.95 -15.93 24.31
C LEU A 222 32.41 -15.85 23.84
N LEU A 223 32.93 -14.63 23.63
CA LEU A 223 34.32 -14.41 23.28
C LEU A 223 35.22 -14.60 24.51
N LYS A 224 36.21 -15.47 24.37
CA LYS A 224 37.13 -15.83 25.46
C LYS A 224 38.21 -14.75 25.62
N TYR A 225 38.25 -14.13 26.80
CA TYR A 225 39.28 -13.14 27.18
C TYR A 225 40.34 -13.73 28.11
N GLU A 226 41.54 -13.13 28.10
CA GLU A 226 42.56 -13.42 29.10
C GLU A 226 42.22 -12.81 30.47
N SER A 227 42.88 -13.32 31.51
CA SER A 227 42.83 -12.68 32.81
C SER A 227 43.42 -11.27 32.73
N PRO A 228 42.88 -10.35 33.53
CA PRO A 228 43.10 -8.92 33.35
C PRO A 228 44.48 -8.57 33.87
N ARG A 229 45.24 -7.78 33.10
CA ARG A 229 46.60 -7.40 33.47
C ARG A 229 46.63 -5.95 33.93
N LEU A 230 47.09 -5.73 35.16
CA LEU A 230 47.34 -4.39 35.69
C LEU A 230 48.58 -3.80 35.00
N ILE A 231 48.45 -2.61 34.41
CA ILE A 231 49.56 -1.93 33.72
C ILE A 231 50.15 -0.79 34.56
N VAL A 232 49.32 -0.15 35.41
CA VAL A 232 49.78 0.96 36.26
C VAL A 232 49.27 0.73 37.69
N SER A 233 50.15 0.23 38.57
CA SER A 233 50.09 0.56 40.00
C SER A 233 50.65 1.97 40.16
N HIS A 234 50.16 2.73 41.16
CA HIS A 234 50.54 4.12 41.41
C HIS A 234 52.05 4.37 41.16
N ASP A 235 52.34 5.44 40.40
CA ASP A 235 53.67 6.01 40.06
C ASP A 235 54.17 5.83 38.61
N ILE A 236 53.41 6.29 37.60
CA ILE A 236 53.98 6.64 36.27
C ILE A 236 53.28 7.89 35.72
N SER A 237 54.04 8.85 35.18
CA SER A 237 53.57 10.14 34.68
C SER A 237 52.83 10.05 33.34
N GLU A 238 51.88 10.98 33.13
CA GLU A 238 50.98 11.12 31.97
C GLU A 238 51.63 11.05 30.57
N THR A 239 52.95 11.21 30.49
CA THR A 239 53.73 11.22 29.25
C THR A 239 53.96 9.82 28.66
N ASP A 240 53.96 8.77 29.48
CA ASP A 240 54.21 7.40 29.00
C ASP A 240 52.96 6.73 28.42
N VAL A 241 51.77 7.13 28.87
CA VAL A 241 50.49 6.65 28.35
C VAL A 241 50.30 7.07 26.88
N LYS A 242 50.72 8.28 26.49
CA LYS A 242 50.61 8.80 25.12
C LYS A 242 51.56 8.12 24.11
N LYS A 243 52.63 7.46 24.56
CA LYS A 243 53.53 6.69 23.68
C LYS A 243 53.01 5.28 23.38
N ILE A 244 52.20 4.71 24.27
CA ILE A 244 51.57 3.40 24.08
C ILE A 244 50.32 3.52 23.20
N CYS A 245 49.56 4.60 23.32
CA CYS A 245 48.27 4.80 22.63
C CYS A 245 48.34 5.27 21.16
N ARG A 246 49.49 5.22 20.47
CA ARG A 246 49.61 5.68 19.07
C ARG A 246 49.44 4.61 17.98
N ALA A 247 49.04 3.38 18.33
CA ALA A 247 48.86 2.30 17.34
C ALA A 247 47.39 2.01 16.97
N THR A 248 46.41 2.68 17.56
CA THR A 248 45.00 2.25 17.47
C THR A 248 44.02 3.39 17.29
N ILE A 249 44.10 4.13 16.17
CA ILE A 249 42.94 4.89 15.66
C ILE A 249 42.96 4.86 14.14
N SER A 250 42.15 3.98 13.54
CA SER A 250 41.50 4.22 12.24
C SER A 250 40.19 3.41 12.19
N PRO A 251 39.04 4.03 12.48
CA PRO A 251 37.73 3.42 12.33
C PRO A 251 37.16 3.79 10.96
N CYS A 252 37.68 3.22 9.86
CA CYS A 252 36.97 3.17 8.58
C CYS A 252 37.77 2.32 7.59
N PHE A 253 37.21 1.21 7.12
CA PHE A 253 37.71 0.56 5.90
C PHE A 253 37.01 1.24 4.72
N GLN A 254 37.57 2.34 4.22
CA GLN A 254 37.27 2.79 2.85
C GLN A 254 38.36 2.25 1.94
N PRO A 255 37.99 1.58 0.82
CA PRO A 255 38.96 1.22 -0.20
C PRO A 255 39.20 2.45 -1.07
N THR A 256 40.07 3.35 -0.61
CA THR A 256 40.58 4.41 -1.48
C THR A 256 42.05 4.62 -1.18
N SER A 257 42.84 4.65 -2.26
CA SER A 257 44.29 4.79 -2.22
C SER A 257 44.73 5.96 -1.36
N LEU A 258 45.86 5.81 -0.67
CA LEU A 258 46.88 6.85 -0.52
C LEU A 258 48.14 6.26 0.14
N TYR A 259 49.18 6.25 -0.66
CA TYR A 259 50.58 6.21 -0.28
C TYR A 259 50.86 7.42 0.60
N ASP A 260 50.87 7.23 1.91
CA ASP A 260 51.48 8.16 2.86
C ASP A 260 52.58 7.44 3.64
N THR A 261 53.80 7.75 3.22
CA THR A 261 55.06 7.29 3.80
C THR A 261 55.29 7.98 5.15
N ASN A 262 55.33 7.19 6.25
CA ASN A 262 56.08 7.40 7.51
C ASN A 262 55.38 6.88 8.79
N LEU A 263 54.25 6.19 8.69
CA LEU A 263 53.76 5.33 9.75
C LEU A 263 54.05 3.89 9.35
N LYS A 264 54.70 3.10 10.21
CA LYS A 264 54.69 1.63 10.08
C LYS A 264 53.23 1.19 10.24
N LEU A 265 52.45 1.24 9.15
CA LEU A 265 51.14 0.64 9.09
C LEU A 265 51.36 -0.84 9.40
N PHE A 266 50.73 -1.31 10.47
CA PHE A 266 50.65 -2.73 10.73
C PHE A 266 50.03 -3.39 9.51
N ASP A 267 50.82 -4.22 8.81
CA ASP A 267 50.34 -5.00 7.69
C ASP A 267 49.97 -6.40 8.21
N PRO A 268 48.67 -6.70 8.40
CA PRO A 268 48.23 -8.02 8.85
C PRO A 268 48.51 -9.12 7.80
N TYR A 269 48.94 -8.77 6.58
CA TYR A 269 49.29 -9.70 5.51
C TYR A 269 50.80 -9.92 5.39
N SER A 270 51.62 -9.33 6.26
CA SER A 270 53.06 -9.56 6.28
C SER A 270 53.39 -10.90 6.96
N ASP A 271 54.25 -11.71 6.34
CA ASP A 271 54.74 -12.99 6.87
C ASP A 271 55.49 -12.88 8.22
N LEU A 272 55.84 -11.66 8.64
CA LEU A 272 56.51 -11.38 9.92
C LEU A 272 55.54 -11.24 11.10
N CYS A 273 54.23 -11.24 10.84
CA CYS A 273 53.22 -10.92 11.83
C CYS A 273 52.87 -12.14 12.71
N ARG A 274 52.96 -12.00 14.04
CA ARG A 274 52.62 -13.12 14.94
C ARG A 274 51.09 -13.23 15.02
N PRO A 275 50.53 -14.45 15.20
CA PRO A 275 49.09 -14.62 15.40
C PRO A 275 48.52 -13.79 16.55
N ALA A 276 49.33 -13.51 17.57
CA ALA A 276 48.98 -12.63 18.68
C ALA A 276 48.77 -11.17 18.24
N ASP A 277 49.61 -10.65 17.35
CA ASP A 277 49.51 -9.28 16.84
C ASP A 277 48.29 -9.15 15.91
N ILE A 278 48.00 -10.21 15.15
CA ILE A 278 46.81 -10.30 14.29
C ILE A 278 45.53 -10.36 15.13
N LEU A 279 45.53 -11.11 16.25
CA LEU A 279 44.42 -11.13 17.19
C LEU A 279 44.18 -9.75 17.82
N ASP A 280 45.24 -9.05 18.23
CA ASP A 280 45.12 -7.70 18.80
C ASP A 280 44.65 -6.69 17.74
N PHE A 281 44.97 -6.90 16.45
CA PHE A 281 44.42 -6.11 15.35
C PHE A 281 42.93 -6.40 15.10
N LEU A 282 42.53 -7.68 15.10
CA LEU A 282 41.15 -8.10 14.87
C LEU A 282 40.23 -7.77 16.06
N PHE A 283 40.77 -7.85 17.27
CA PHE A 283 40.10 -7.60 18.53
C PHE A 283 40.99 -6.70 19.41
N PRO A 284 40.87 -5.37 19.27
CA PRO A 284 41.71 -4.44 20.00
C PRO A 284 41.61 -4.66 21.52
N PRO A 285 42.74 -4.62 22.24
CA PRO A 285 42.74 -4.74 23.70
C PRO A 285 41.83 -3.70 24.34
N ILE A 286 41.03 -4.16 25.31
CA ILE A 286 40.09 -3.29 26.03
C ILE A 286 40.82 -2.74 27.25
N GLU A 287 40.85 -1.41 27.36
CA GLU A 287 41.39 -0.72 28.53
C GLU A 287 40.26 -0.41 29.53
N HIS A 288 40.48 -0.75 30.80
CA HIS A 288 39.55 -0.45 31.89
C HIS A 288 40.27 0.28 33.02
N ILE A 289 39.64 1.33 33.56
CA ILE A 289 40.16 2.06 34.72
C ILE A 289 39.20 1.81 35.89
N ASP A 290 39.73 1.26 36.97
CA ASP A 290 38.97 1.03 38.19
C ASP A 290 38.76 2.33 38.98
N LYS A 291 37.84 2.29 39.95
CA LYS A 291 37.56 3.40 40.89
C LYS A 291 38.81 3.91 41.64
N ASN A 292 39.83 3.07 41.77
CA ASN A 292 41.11 3.40 42.42
C ASN A 292 42.17 3.91 41.42
N ASN A 293 41.76 4.34 40.22
CA ASN A 293 42.63 4.81 39.13
C ASN A 293 43.67 3.78 38.65
N HIS A 294 43.40 2.50 38.87
CA HIS A 294 44.22 1.39 38.36
C HIS A 294 43.81 1.07 36.93
N LYS A 295 44.78 1.06 36.02
CA LYS A 295 44.56 0.74 34.60
C LYS A 295 44.80 -0.74 34.34
N TYR A 296 43.76 -1.43 33.90
CA TYR A 296 43.80 -2.82 33.44
C TYR A 296 43.68 -2.88 31.94
N ILE A 297 44.37 -3.85 31.34
CA ILE A 297 44.15 -4.25 29.95
C ILE A 297 43.65 -5.69 29.91
N ILE A 298 42.63 -5.89 29.10
CA ILE A 298 42.01 -7.17 28.81
C ILE A 298 42.21 -7.46 27.33
N CYS A 299 42.99 -8.50 27.05
CA CYS A 299 43.21 -9.01 25.71
C CYS A 299 42.32 -10.22 25.45
N VAL A 300 42.04 -10.50 24.19
CA VAL A 300 41.39 -11.75 23.79
C VAL A 300 42.34 -12.92 24.04
N SER A 301 41.79 -14.06 24.48
CA SER A 301 42.55 -15.26 24.83
C SER A 301 43.37 -15.77 23.65
N ARG A 302 44.68 -15.93 23.86
CA ARG A 302 45.61 -16.50 22.88
C ARG A 302 45.70 -18.03 22.94
N HIS A 303 44.99 -18.66 23.88
CA HIS A 303 44.97 -20.12 24.00
C HIS A 303 44.22 -20.79 22.84
N PRO A 304 44.81 -21.82 22.19
CA PRO A 304 44.13 -22.59 21.16
C PRO A 304 42.90 -23.30 21.76
N ALA A 305 41.84 -23.43 20.96
CA ALA A 305 40.64 -24.12 21.39
C ALA A 305 40.80 -25.64 21.32
N THR A 306 40.29 -26.32 22.34
CA THR A 306 40.17 -27.78 22.37
C THR A 306 38.76 -28.22 21.97
N LYS A 307 38.56 -29.51 21.66
CA LYS A 307 37.23 -30.06 21.35
C LYS A 307 36.21 -29.79 22.46
N ILE A 308 36.65 -29.79 23.72
CA ILE A 308 35.79 -29.49 24.87
C ILE A 308 35.43 -27.99 24.94
N ASP A 309 36.34 -27.08 24.57
CA ASP A 309 36.03 -25.64 24.50
C ASP A 309 34.93 -25.37 23.45
N VAL A 310 34.99 -26.02 22.29
CA VAL A 310 33.98 -25.88 21.22
C VAL A 310 32.62 -26.41 21.69
N TYR A 311 32.59 -27.56 22.35
CA TYR A 311 31.36 -28.10 22.92
C TYR A 311 30.76 -27.19 24.00
N ASN A 312 31.60 -26.60 24.85
CA ASN A 312 31.14 -25.64 25.86
C ASN A 312 30.63 -24.35 25.22
N LEU A 313 31.24 -23.89 24.11
CA LEU A 313 30.76 -22.75 23.34
C LEU A 313 29.35 -22.99 22.79
N GLU A 314 29.10 -24.16 22.20
CA GLU A 314 27.77 -24.57 21.71
C GLU A 314 26.73 -24.57 22.84
N LYS A 315 27.05 -25.21 23.98
CA LYS A 315 26.16 -25.20 25.15
C LYS A 315 25.86 -23.81 25.68
N ASN A 316 26.88 -22.95 25.74
CA ASN A 316 26.73 -21.58 26.22
C ASN A 316 25.92 -20.73 25.24
N LEU A 317 26.08 -20.95 23.94
CA LEU A 317 25.27 -20.31 22.89
C LEU A 317 23.79 -20.64 23.09
N ASP A 318 23.45 -21.94 23.18
CA ASP A 318 22.07 -22.40 23.39
C ASP A 318 21.49 -21.88 24.71
N HIS A 319 22.28 -21.93 25.78
CA HIS A 319 21.88 -21.43 27.08
C HIS A 319 21.55 -19.93 27.02
N ARG A 320 22.38 -19.12 26.36
CA ARG A 320 22.16 -17.68 26.23
C ARG A 320 21.00 -17.34 25.31
N LEU A 321 20.78 -18.09 24.23
CA LEU A 321 19.60 -17.92 23.38
C LEU A 321 18.31 -18.18 24.17
N LYS A 322 18.29 -19.22 25.02
CA LYS A 322 17.15 -19.52 25.91
C LYS A 322 16.96 -18.46 27.00
N LEU A 323 18.04 -18.07 27.70
CA LEU A 323 17.98 -17.05 28.75
C LEU A 323 17.50 -15.69 28.23
N SER A 324 17.95 -15.30 27.04
CA SER A 324 17.57 -14.02 26.42
C SER A 324 16.23 -14.07 25.68
N GLN A 325 15.53 -15.22 25.71
CA GLN A 325 14.25 -15.45 25.04
C GLN A 325 14.30 -15.01 23.56
N ALA A 326 15.38 -15.39 22.89
CA ALA A 326 15.60 -15.05 21.48
C ALA A 326 14.55 -15.74 20.59
N LEU A 327 13.95 -14.99 19.66
CA LEU A 327 12.98 -15.54 18.71
C LEU A 327 13.68 -16.49 17.72
N GLU A 328 13.08 -17.66 17.49
CA GLU A 328 13.57 -18.66 16.52
C GLU A 328 13.31 -18.25 15.07
N VAL A 329 12.32 -17.40 14.81
CA VAL A 329 11.94 -16.96 13.46
C VAL A 329 11.84 -15.44 13.44
N GLY A 330 12.16 -14.84 12.29
CA GLY A 330 12.08 -13.38 12.09
C GLY A 330 13.27 -12.60 12.63
N LEU A 331 13.12 -11.27 12.65
CA LEU A 331 14.18 -10.36 13.09
C LEU A 331 14.26 -10.32 14.63
N CYS A 332 15.42 -10.67 15.19
CA CYS A 332 15.64 -10.66 16.64
C CYS A 332 17.00 -10.08 16.99
N ASN A 333 17.01 -8.99 17.77
CA ASN A 333 18.23 -8.29 18.16
C ASN A 333 19.05 -9.09 19.19
N HIS A 334 18.41 -9.74 20.15
CA HIS A 334 19.09 -10.61 21.12
C HIS A 334 19.83 -11.74 20.42
N ARG A 335 19.14 -12.43 19.50
CA ARG A 335 19.72 -13.45 18.64
C ARG A 335 20.91 -12.91 17.86
N ARG A 336 20.72 -11.82 17.11
CA ARG A 336 21.79 -11.19 16.31
C ARG A 336 23.01 -10.86 17.16
N LYS A 337 22.82 -10.32 18.37
CA LYS A 337 23.92 -10.00 19.29
C LYS A 337 24.68 -11.26 19.72
N ILE A 338 23.98 -12.30 20.15
CA ILE A 338 24.60 -13.54 20.63
C ILE A 338 25.35 -14.26 19.50
N TYR A 339 24.77 -14.35 18.29
CA TYR A 339 25.45 -14.92 17.13
C TYR A 339 26.68 -14.11 16.72
N ASN A 340 26.64 -12.77 16.83
CA ASN A 340 27.82 -11.95 16.59
C ASN A 340 28.95 -12.26 17.58
N GLU A 341 28.63 -12.38 18.87
CA GLU A 341 29.62 -12.74 19.91
C GLU A 341 30.18 -14.16 19.68
N CYS A 342 29.34 -15.12 19.29
CA CYS A 342 29.77 -16.46 18.90
C CYS A 342 30.69 -16.44 17.67
N PHE A 343 30.34 -15.65 16.65
CA PHE A 343 31.13 -15.54 15.44
C PHE A 343 32.50 -14.88 15.71
N ASP A 344 32.54 -13.93 16.64
CA ASP A 344 33.78 -13.31 17.11
C ASP A 344 34.68 -14.36 17.81
N GLU A 345 34.11 -15.26 18.62
CA GLU A 345 34.86 -16.39 19.21
C GLU A 345 35.35 -17.37 18.14
N LEU A 346 34.56 -17.67 17.10
CA LEU A 346 35.03 -18.51 15.98
C LEU A 346 36.20 -17.87 15.22
N VAL A 347 36.13 -16.56 14.97
CA VAL A 347 37.24 -15.81 14.36
C VAL A 347 38.48 -15.89 15.25
N ARG A 348 38.36 -15.72 16.57
CA ARG A 348 39.48 -15.93 17.51
C ARG A 348 40.09 -17.33 17.39
N GLN A 349 39.27 -18.38 17.47
CA GLN A 349 39.74 -19.77 17.42
C GLN A 349 40.47 -20.09 16.10
N ILE A 350 39.88 -19.69 14.97
CA ILE A 350 40.44 -19.94 13.65
C ILE A 350 41.72 -19.12 13.43
N THR A 351 41.79 -17.89 13.94
CA THR A 351 42.99 -17.04 13.81
C THR A 351 44.18 -17.64 14.56
N ILE A 352 43.95 -18.30 15.71
CA ILE A 352 45.00 -19.00 16.46
C ILE A 352 45.48 -20.24 15.71
N GLU A 353 44.58 -20.95 15.04
CA GLU A 353 44.93 -22.12 14.22
C GLU A 353 45.66 -21.71 12.92
N CYS A 354 45.18 -20.66 12.26
CA CYS A 354 45.72 -20.11 11.02
C CYS A 354 45.24 -18.66 10.85
N SER A 355 46.17 -17.74 11.00
CA SER A 355 45.92 -16.30 10.99
C SER A 355 45.28 -15.80 9.70
N GLU A 356 45.69 -16.34 8.55
CA GLU A 356 45.21 -15.97 7.22
C GLU A 356 43.72 -16.31 7.05
N ARG A 357 43.33 -17.52 7.51
CA ARG A 357 41.92 -17.94 7.55
C ARG A 357 41.11 -17.04 8.47
N GLY A 358 41.67 -16.67 9.62
CA GLY A 358 41.06 -15.75 10.58
C GLY A 358 40.78 -14.37 10.01
N ILE A 359 41.76 -13.77 9.32
CA ILE A 359 41.63 -12.48 8.64
C ILE A 359 40.56 -12.53 7.56
N LEU A 360 40.57 -13.58 6.72
CA LEU A 360 39.56 -13.76 5.67
C LEU A 360 38.15 -13.86 6.27
N LEU A 361 37.99 -14.66 7.34
CA LEU A 361 36.69 -14.83 7.99
C LEU A 361 36.19 -13.54 8.64
N SER A 362 37.08 -12.76 9.25
CA SER A 362 36.77 -11.43 9.79
C SER A 362 36.31 -10.47 8.68
N ARG A 363 36.96 -10.50 7.51
CA ARG A 363 36.53 -9.69 6.35
C ARG A 363 35.13 -10.09 5.88
N ILE A 364 34.87 -11.38 5.72
CA ILE A 364 33.55 -11.89 5.33
C ILE A 364 32.47 -11.42 6.33
N ARG A 365 32.73 -11.56 7.64
CA ARG A 365 31.86 -11.06 8.71
C ARG A 365 31.54 -9.57 8.56
N ASN A 366 32.57 -8.76 8.33
CA ASN A 366 32.41 -7.32 8.21
C ASN A 366 31.59 -6.94 6.97
N THR A 367 31.81 -7.64 5.84
CA THR A 367 30.99 -7.47 4.63
C THR A 367 29.52 -7.78 4.88
N TYR A 368 29.21 -8.89 5.57
CA TYR A 368 27.82 -9.21 5.93
C TYR A 368 27.20 -8.21 6.91
N ARG A 369 27.97 -7.73 7.89
CA ARG A 369 27.51 -6.68 8.82
C ARG A 369 27.20 -5.38 8.08
N GLN A 370 28.06 -4.98 7.14
CA GLN A 370 27.83 -3.80 6.29
C GLN A 370 26.59 -3.99 5.43
N MET A 371 26.50 -5.09 4.70
CA MET A 371 25.36 -5.43 3.85
C MET A 371 24.03 -5.38 4.63
N MET A 372 23.97 -5.97 5.81
CA MET A 372 22.78 -5.91 6.67
C MET A 372 22.42 -4.48 7.09
N ASN A 373 23.41 -3.64 7.38
CA ASN A 373 23.18 -2.25 7.74
C ASN A 373 22.69 -1.42 6.54
N ASP A 374 23.22 -1.68 5.34
CA ASP A 374 22.77 -1.03 4.12
C ASP A 374 21.31 -1.41 3.79
N TYR A 375 20.94 -2.69 3.94
CA TYR A 375 19.55 -3.12 3.82
C TYR A 375 18.63 -2.45 4.85
N LEU A 376 19.09 -2.34 6.12
CA LEU A 376 18.34 -1.63 7.15
C LEU A 376 18.15 -0.15 6.79
N ASN A 377 19.19 0.53 6.32
CA ASN A 377 19.12 1.93 5.91
C ASN A 377 18.18 2.13 4.71
N ASN A 378 18.22 1.22 3.73
CA ASN A 378 17.30 1.24 2.60
C ASN A 378 15.85 1.05 3.05
N TYR A 379 15.60 0.11 3.95
CA TYR A 379 14.27 -0.12 4.53
C TYR A 379 13.75 1.12 5.27
N LEU A 380 14.59 1.71 6.13
CA LEU A 380 14.24 2.93 6.86
C LEU A 380 13.95 4.10 5.91
N SER A 381 14.73 4.23 4.83
CA SER A 381 14.53 5.28 3.82
C SER A 381 13.23 5.07 3.04
N ALA A 382 12.92 3.84 2.64
CA ALA A 382 11.68 3.50 1.96
C ALA A 382 10.46 3.75 2.87
N ASN A 383 10.54 3.38 4.14
CA ASN A 383 9.48 3.62 5.10
C ASN A 383 9.26 5.12 5.36
N ALA A 384 10.35 5.89 5.47
CA ALA A 384 10.27 7.35 5.61
C ALA A 384 9.60 8.01 4.40
N TYR A 385 9.92 7.55 3.18
CA TYR A 385 9.25 8.01 1.95
C TYR A 385 7.76 7.68 1.97
N ALA A 386 7.39 6.43 2.30
CA ALA A 386 6.00 6.01 2.37
C ALA A 386 5.20 6.86 3.38
N MET A 387 5.76 7.09 4.57
CA MET A 387 5.14 7.93 5.60
C MET A 387 4.94 9.37 5.12
N ARG A 388 5.94 9.96 4.46
CA ARG A 388 5.83 11.32 3.91
C ARG A 388 4.73 11.41 2.85
N THR A 389 4.68 10.43 1.94
CA THR A 389 3.67 10.37 0.89
C THR A 389 2.27 10.20 1.46
N LEU A 390 2.10 9.37 2.49
CA LEU A 390 0.81 9.22 3.19
C LEU A 390 0.34 10.55 3.78
N LEU A 391 1.21 11.25 4.51
CA LEU A 391 0.87 12.56 5.11
C LEU A 391 0.52 13.61 4.05
N LEU A 392 1.26 13.66 2.94
CA LEU A 392 0.95 14.56 1.82
C LEU A 392 -0.41 14.25 1.21
N ASN A 393 -0.74 12.97 1.03
CA ASN A 393 -2.04 12.55 0.51
C ASN A 393 -3.18 12.92 1.48
N GLU A 394 -2.97 12.83 2.79
CA GLU A 394 -3.94 13.28 3.79
C GLU A 394 -4.18 14.80 3.69
N GLU A 395 -3.11 15.60 3.56
CA GLU A 395 -3.25 17.06 3.37
C GLU A 395 -4.00 17.40 2.08
N ILE A 396 -3.70 16.73 0.98
CA ILE A 396 -4.38 16.92 -0.30
C ILE A 396 -5.86 16.54 -0.18
N LYS A 397 -6.16 15.41 0.48
CA LYS A 397 -7.54 14.97 0.73
C LYS A 397 -8.33 16.01 1.52
N ILE A 398 -7.74 16.59 2.56
CA ILE A 398 -8.39 17.64 3.35
C ILE A 398 -8.69 18.87 2.49
N LYS A 399 -7.74 19.31 1.65
CA LYS A 399 -7.95 20.45 0.74
C LYS A 399 -9.06 20.18 -0.26
N LEU A 400 -9.11 18.99 -0.86
CA LEU A 400 -10.14 18.60 -1.81
C LEU A 400 -11.51 18.51 -1.13
N ASN A 401 -11.60 17.96 0.07
CA ASN A 401 -12.85 17.92 0.83
C ASN A 401 -13.37 19.34 1.12
N ASN A 402 -12.50 20.26 1.55
CA ASN A 402 -12.91 21.66 1.76
C ASN A 402 -13.42 22.33 0.46
N GLN A 403 -12.85 21.98 -0.70
CA GLN A 403 -13.34 22.46 -2.00
C GLN A 403 -14.70 21.87 -2.35
N ILE A 404 -14.92 20.58 -2.06
CA ILE A 404 -16.22 19.93 -2.23
C ILE A 404 -17.27 20.65 -1.36
N ASP A 405 -16.99 20.86 -0.07
CA ASP A 405 -17.91 21.53 0.85
C ASP A 405 -18.27 22.95 0.36
N HIS A 406 -17.29 23.70 -0.14
CA HIS A 406 -17.53 25.04 -0.72
C HIS A 406 -18.39 24.98 -1.97
N LEU A 407 -18.11 24.05 -2.89
CA LEU A 407 -18.88 23.89 -4.12
C LEU A 407 -20.32 23.44 -3.84
N GLU A 408 -20.51 22.54 -2.86
CA GLU A 408 -21.83 22.12 -2.41
C GLU A 408 -22.62 23.30 -1.84
N TYR A 409 -21.98 24.14 -1.03
CA TYR A 409 -22.58 25.38 -0.54
C TYR A 409 -23.00 26.31 -1.68
N ASP A 410 -22.13 26.55 -2.67
CA ASP A 410 -22.43 27.41 -3.82
C ASP A 410 -23.61 26.86 -4.65
N ILE A 411 -23.66 25.55 -4.86
CA ILE A 411 -24.77 24.87 -5.55
C ILE A 411 -26.08 25.12 -4.79
N GLU A 412 -26.09 25.00 -3.46
CA GLU A 412 -27.30 25.29 -2.67
C GLU A 412 -27.73 26.75 -2.79
N GLN A 413 -26.78 27.70 -2.77
CA GLN A 413 -27.10 29.12 -2.91
C GLN A 413 -27.68 29.44 -4.29
N ILE A 414 -27.07 28.93 -5.37
CA ILE A 414 -27.55 29.12 -6.74
C ILE A 414 -28.94 28.48 -6.91
N LYS A 415 -29.18 27.29 -6.35
CA LYS A 415 -30.52 26.67 -6.37
C LYS A 415 -31.58 27.54 -5.69
N LYS A 416 -31.26 28.15 -4.54
CA LYS A 416 -32.19 29.09 -3.87
C LYS A 416 -32.46 30.33 -4.75
N GLN A 417 -31.43 30.87 -5.39
CA GLN A 417 -31.59 31.99 -6.32
C GLN A 417 -32.45 31.63 -7.52
N LEU A 418 -32.28 30.42 -8.07
CA LEU A 418 -33.08 29.92 -9.19
C LEU A 418 -34.56 29.83 -8.80
N ILE A 419 -34.87 29.21 -7.66
CA ILE A 419 -36.24 29.10 -7.15
C ILE A 419 -36.87 30.49 -6.97
N ASN A 420 -36.15 31.43 -6.35
CA ASN A 420 -36.65 32.79 -6.16
C ASN A 420 -36.92 33.51 -7.50
N ALA A 421 -36.07 33.29 -8.51
CA ALA A 421 -36.25 33.88 -9.83
C ALA A 421 -37.43 33.24 -10.59
N GLU A 422 -37.60 31.91 -10.48
CA GLU A 422 -38.74 31.17 -11.03
C GLU A 422 -40.05 31.66 -10.41
N ASP A 423 -40.12 31.78 -9.07
CA ASP A 423 -41.27 32.33 -8.35
C ASP A 423 -41.59 33.76 -8.79
N HIS A 424 -40.56 34.61 -8.96
CA HIS A 424 -40.75 35.97 -9.45
C HIS A 424 -41.30 35.98 -10.88
N PHE A 425 -40.78 35.13 -11.75
CA PHE A 425 -41.23 35.03 -13.14
C PHE A 425 -42.68 34.54 -13.21
N GLU A 426 -43.05 33.53 -12.43
CA GLU A 426 -44.42 33.02 -12.36
C GLU A 426 -45.41 34.08 -11.86
N ASN A 427 -44.99 34.88 -10.87
CA ASN A 427 -45.79 36.01 -10.38
C ASN A 427 -46.02 37.07 -11.48
N ILE A 428 -44.99 37.41 -12.27
CA ILE A 428 -45.14 38.33 -13.41
C ILE A 428 -46.12 37.74 -14.44
N LEU A 429 -46.01 36.46 -14.77
CA LEU A 429 -46.92 35.80 -15.72
C LEU A 429 -48.38 35.82 -15.23
N LYS A 430 -48.61 35.58 -13.94
CA LYS A 430 -49.94 35.70 -13.32
C LYS A 430 -50.48 37.13 -13.39
N LEU A 431 -49.64 38.14 -13.16
CA LEU A 431 -50.03 39.55 -13.29
C LEU A 431 -50.34 39.92 -14.75
N TYR A 432 -49.51 39.48 -15.69
CA TYR A 432 -49.69 39.74 -17.13
C TYR A 432 -50.98 39.10 -17.66
N SER A 433 -51.24 37.83 -17.31
CA SER A 433 -52.48 37.14 -17.70
C SER A 433 -53.72 37.83 -17.13
N ARG A 434 -53.69 38.24 -15.85
CA ARG A 434 -54.78 39.01 -15.23
C ARG A 434 -55.01 40.36 -15.92
N PHE A 435 -53.93 41.08 -16.25
CA PHE A 435 -54.02 42.35 -16.98
C PHE A 435 -54.61 42.15 -18.39
N LYS A 436 -54.17 41.11 -19.10
CA LYS A 436 -54.68 40.75 -20.43
C LYS A 436 -56.18 40.44 -20.39
N SER A 437 -56.63 39.57 -19.49
CA SER A 437 -58.06 39.24 -19.34
C SER A 437 -58.90 40.48 -18.98
N SER A 438 -58.41 41.34 -18.07
CA SER A 438 -59.10 42.58 -17.73
C SER A 438 -59.23 43.53 -18.91
N ASN A 439 -58.20 43.62 -19.75
CA ASN A 439 -58.26 44.43 -20.98
C ASN A 439 -59.21 43.82 -22.01
N GLU A 440 -59.17 42.51 -22.25
CA GLU A 440 -60.11 41.82 -23.14
C GLU A 440 -61.57 42.05 -22.70
N HIS A 441 -61.86 41.96 -21.40
CA HIS A 441 -63.17 42.31 -20.86
C HIS A 441 -63.55 43.78 -21.09
N ARG A 442 -62.60 44.72 -20.94
CA ARG A 442 -62.84 46.14 -21.30
C ARG A 442 -63.14 46.31 -22.78
N TYR A 443 -62.36 45.69 -23.68
CA TYR A 443 -62.59 45.75 -25.13
C TYR A 443 -63.95 45.16 -25.51
N GLN A 444 -64.32 44.00 -24.95
CA GLN A 444 -65.65 43.41 -25.15
C GLN A 444 -66.77 44.32 -24.67
N SER A 445 -66.61 44.94 -23.49
CA SER A 445 -67.60 45.86 -22.94
C SER A 445 -67.77 47.09 -23.85
N ILE A 446 -66.67 47.70 -24.29
CA ILE A 446 -66.68 48.85 -25.20
C ILE A 446 -67.34 48.49 -26.54
N ASN A 447 -67.01 47.32 -27.11
CA ASN A 447 -67.59 46.83 -28.36
C ASN A 447 -69.11 46.60 -28.27
N ILE A 448 -69.67 46.38 -27.08
CA ILE A 448 -71.12 46.25 -26.88
C ILE A 448 -71.78 47.61 -26.66
N ILE A 449 -71.15 48.50 -25.88
CA ILE A 449 -71.71 49.79 -25.49
C ILE A 449 -71.79 50.76 -26.66
N ILE A 450 -70.73 50.90 -27.46
CA ILE A 450 -70.67 51.89 -28.56
C ILE A 450 -71.77 51.67 -29.61
N PRO A 451 -72.00 50.45 -30.15
CA PRO A 451 -73.06 50.22 -31.12
C PRO A 451 -74.45 50.48 -30.55
N PHE A 452 -74.66 50.15 -29.27
CA PHE A 452 -75.92 50.39 -28.59
C PHE A 452 -76.21 51.89 -28.44
N GLU A 453 -75.23 52.67 -27.98
CA GLU A 453 -75.35 54.13 -27.89
C GLU A 453 -75.53 54.78 -29.27
N LEU A 454 -74.79 54.34 -30.29
CA LEU A 454 -74.97 54.79 -31.67
C LEU A 454 -76.37 54.48 -32.20
N GLN A 455 -76.92 53.30 -31.89
CA GLN A 455 -78.27 52.93 -32.28
C GLN A 455 -79.29 53.85 -31.60
N GLN A 456 -79.14 54.11 -30.30
CA GLN A 456 -79.99 55.05 -29.56
C GLN A 456 -79.93 56.46 -30.19
N LEU A 457 -78.73 56.98 -30.45
CA LEU A 457 -78.52 58.28 -31.09
C LEU A 457 -79.09 58.35 -32.51
N ARG A 458 -79.00 57.26 -33.29
CA ARG A 458 -79.63 57.18 -34.61
C ARG A 458 -81.16 57.23 -34.52
N THR A 459 -81.76 56.53 -33.55
CA THR A 459 -83.21 56.58 -33.33
C THR A 459 -83.68 57.96 -32.90
N THR A 460 -82.98 58.63 -31.98
CA THR A 460 -83.34 59.99 -31.55
C THR A 460 -83.17 61.00 -32.69
N ASN A 461 -82.08 60.93 -33.45
CA ASN A 461 -81.88 61.77 -34.64
C ASN A 461 -82.97 61.56 -35.69
N LYS A 462 -83.41 60.31 -35.91
CA LYS A 462 -84.51 60.01 -36.84
C LYS A 462 -85.83 60.64 -36.38
N LEU A 463 -86.13 60.58 -35.08
CA LEU A 463 -87.32 61.22 -34.50
C LEU A 463 -87.25 62.74 -34.64
N LEU A 464 -86.13 63.37 -34.28
CA LEU A 464 -85.92 64.81 -34.42
C LEU A 464 -86.03 65.26 -35.89
N LYS A 465 -85.52 64.46 -36.83
CA LYS A 465 -85.66 64.73 -38.26
C LYS A 465 -87.11 64.67 -38.72
N GLN A 466 -87.88 63.66 -38.26
CA GLN A 466 -89.31 63.58 -38.55
C GLN A 466 -90.08 64.77 -37.96
N GLU A 467 -89.75 65.21 -36.74
CA GLU A 467 -90.33 66.41 -36.14
C GLU A 467 -90.01 67.67 -36.97
N LEU A 468 -88.77 67.84 -37.41
CA LEU A 468 -88.36 68.94 -38.30
C LEU A 468 -89.07 68.90 -39.65
N GLU A 469 -89.16 67.73 -40.30
CA GLU A 469 -89.89 67.55 -41.56
C GLU A 469 -91.37 67.88 -41.40
N ASN A 470 -91.99 67.47 -40.30
CA ASN A 470 -93.38 67.81 -39.97
C ASN A 470 -93.56 69.33 -39.76
N ILE A 471 -92.61 70.00 -39.12
CA ILE A 471 -92.61 71.46 -38.94
C ILE A 471 -92.42 72.18 -40.28
N LEU A 472 -91.54 71.67 -41.15
CA LEU A 472 -91.28 72.23 -42.48
C LEU A 472 -92.48 72.05 -43.42
N LEU A 473 -93.09 70.86 -43.46
CA LEU A 473 -94.31 70.59 -44.23
C LEU A 473 -95.47 71.50 -43.78
N LYS A 474 -95.60 71.75 -42.47
CA LYS A 474 -96.56 72.73 -41.92
C LYS A 474 -96.25 74.18 -42.32
N LYS A 475 -95.00 74.52 -42.62
CA LYS A 475 -94.60 75.88 -43.04
C LYS A 475 -94.64 76.10 -44.56
N LEU A 476 -94.62 75.06 -45.41
CA LEU A 476 -94.41 75.17 -46.86
C LEU A 476 -95.61 74.83 -47.80
N ASN A 477 -96.76 74.34 -47.32
CA ASN A 477 -97.99 74.16 -48.14
C ASN A 477 -97.77 73.49 -49.54
N MET A 478 -97.21 72.27 -49.63
CA MET A 478 -97.05 71.53 -50.89
C MET A 478 -97.40 70.03 -50.78
N ASN A 479 -98.04 69.48 -51.83
CA ASN A 479 -98.50 68.08 -52.01
C ASN A 479 -97.38 67.12 -52.52
N PRO A 480 -97.54 65.78 -52.39
CA PRO A 480 -96.43 64.82 -52.46
C PRO A 480 -96.26 64.17 -53.84
N SER A 481 -95.25 64.57 -54.60
CA SER A 481 -94.73 63.76 -55.72
C SER A 481 -93.43 64.34 -56.26
N GLU A 482 -92.29 63.89 -55.72
CA GLU A 482 -90.98 63.86 -56.38
C GLU A 482 -89.98 63.12 -55.47
N LYS A 483 -89.80 61.82 -55.68
CA LYS A 483 -88.63 61.10 -55.16
C LYS A 483 -87.66 60.89 -56.31
N ILE A 484 -86.78 61.88 -56.47
CA ILE A 484 -85.59 61.81 -57.31
C ILE A 484 -84.66 60.72 -56.75
N ASN A 485 -84.26 59.81 -57.64
CA ASN A 485 -83.13 58.91 -57.48
C ASN A 485 -81.89 59.67 -56.99
N LYS A 486 -81.41 59.36 -55.78
CA LYS A 486 -79.98 59.43 -55.45
C LYS A 486 -79.53 58.06 -55.00
N LYS A 487 -79.04 57.30 -55.98
CA LYS A 487 -78.08 56.24 -55.78
C LYS A 487 -76.73 56.90 -55.47
N ASN A 488 -76.04 56.32 -54.49
CA ASN A 488 -74.60 56.38 -54.28
C ASN A 488 -74.05 57.68 -53.67
N GLU A 489 -73.99 57.70 -52.35
CA GLU A 489 -72.89 58.27 -51.59
C GLU A 489 -72.77 57.40 -50.33
N ASP A 490 -71.68 56.64 -50.27
CA ASP A 490 -70.89 56.32 -49.06
C ASP A 490 -69.93 55.15 -49.38
N ASP A 491 -69.05 55.38 -50.37
CA ASP A 491 -67.66 54.94 -50.26
C ASP A 491 -67.00 55.97 -49.34
N LEU A 492 -66.83 55.65 -48.05
CA LEU A 492 -65.81 56.19 -47.13
C LEU A 492 -66.18 55.77 -45.70
N GLU A 493 -65.67 54.62 -45.27
CA GLU A 493 -64.99 54.46 -43.97
C GLU A 493 -64.45 53.03 -43.88
N ASN A 494 -63.46 52.77 -44.72
CA ASN A 494 -62.55 51.65 -44.54
C ASN A 494 -61.28 52.22 -43.89
N ILE A 495 -61.35 52.54 -42.60
CA ILE A 495 -60.17 52.72 -41.76
C ILE A 495 -60.17 51.56 -40.76
N LYS A 496 -59.55 50.46 -41.22
CA LYS A 496 -59.02 49.45 -40.33
C LYS A 496 -57.91 50.10 -39.50
N TYR A 497 -58.14 50.23 -38.20
CA TYR A 497 -57.06 50.33 -37.23
C TYR A 497 -56.67 48.89 -36.86
N GLU A 498 -55.53 48.45 -37.39
CA GLU A 498 -54.69 47.39 -36.80
C GLU A 498 -53.78 47.99 -35.72
#